data_AF-A0A1F8CU86-F1
#
_entry.id   AF-A0A1F8CU86-F1
#
_cell.length_a   1.000
_cell.length_b   1.000
_cell.length_c   1.000
_cell.angle_alpha   90.00
_cell.angle_beta   90.00
_cell.angle_gamma   90.00
#
_symmetry.space_group_name_H-M   'P 1'
#
loop_
_entity.id
_entity.type
_entity.pdbx_description
1 polymer ?
#
loop_
_entity_poly.entity_id
_entity_poly.type
_entity_poly.pdbx_seq_one_letter_code
_entity_poly.pdbx_strand_id
1 'polypeptide(L)' 'MSKQYKTKDIYEASALVASKMKLLNLERGSGFYWFVFQSGDLSRKTSELFWRNELSVLAKDYADALRTLKDRIFANK' A
#
# COMPACT_ATOMS: atom_id res chain seq x y z
N MET A 1 -2.26 19.24 10.07
CA MET A 1 -3.18 18.44 9.22
C MET A 1 -2.40 17.30 8.59
N SER A 2 -2.46 16.11 9.17
CA SER A 2 -1.72 14.93 8.68
C SER A 2 -2.37 14.43 7.40
N LYS A 3 -1.77 14.73 6.23
CA LYS A 3 -2.26 14.20 4.96
C LYS A 3 -2.07 12.69 4.98
N GLN A 4 -3.16 11.93 4.95
CA GLN A 4 -3.11 10.49 4.78
C GLN A 4 -3.04 10.18 3.28
N TYR A 5 -2.29 9.14 2.91
CA TYR A 5 -2.28 8.64 1.54
C TYR A 5 -3.25 7.47 1.42
N LYS A 6 -4.06 7.44 0.37
CA LYS A 6 -4.99 6.35 0.11
C LYS A 6 -4.79 5.84 -1.31
N THR A 7 -4.66 4.53 -1.48
CA THR A 7 -4.67 3.87 -2.79
C THR A 7 -5.65 2.70 -2.80
N LYS A 8 -6.20 2.41 -3.97
CA LYS A 8 -7.05 1.24 -4.25
C LYS A 8 -6.27 0.09 -4.89
N ASP A 9 -5.05 0.36 -5.36
CA ASP A 9 -4.25 -0.57 -6.11
C ASP A 9 -3.43 -1.44 -5.16
N ILE A 10 -3.68 -2.76 -5.18
CA ILE A 10 -3.02 -3.69 -4.27
C ILE A 10 -1.51 -3.78 -4.54
N TYR A 11 -1.08 -3.66 -5.79
CA TYR A 11 0.34 -3.70 -6.16
C TYR A 11 1.07 -2.46 -5.65
N GLU A 12 0.49 -1.27 -5.84
CA GLU A 12 1.01 -0.03 -5.28
C GLU A 12 1.04 -0.08 -3.74
N ALA A 13 -0.04 -0.55 -3.12
CA ALA A 13 -0.10 -0.73 -1.67
C ALA A 13 0.98 -1.71 -1.17
N SER A 14 1.25 -2.78 -1.93
CA SER A 14 2.30 -3.75 -1.60
C SER A 14 3.69 -3.11 -1.68
N ALA A 15 3.93 -2.27 -2.68
CA ALA A 15 5.17 -1.53 -2.83
C ALA A 15 5.39 -0.53 -1.68
N LEU A 16 4.32 0.14 -1.24
CA LEU A 16 4.36 1.05 -0.09
C LEU A 16 4.69 0.29 1.20
N VAL A 17 4.01 -0.84 1.45
CA VAL A 17 4.28 -1.69 2.62
C VAL A 17 5.70 -2.25 2.59
N ALA A 18 6.18 -2.73 1.44
CA ALA A 18 7.56 -3.19 1.26
C ALA A 18 8.58 -2.07 1.49
N SER A 19 8.22 -0.82 1.19
CA SER A 19 9.01 0.38 1.49
C SER A 19 8.90 0.83 2.95
N LYS A 20 8.40 -0.04 3.84
CA LYS A 20 8.18 0.21 5.28
C LYS A 20 7.20 1.34 5.59
N MET A 21 6.30 1.67 4.65
CA MET A 21 5.23 2.63 4.93
C MET A 21 4.18 1.99 5.83
N LYS A 22 3.79 2.73 6.88
CA LYS A 22 2.82 2.24 7.87
C LYS A 22 1.41 2.31 7.31
N LEU A 23 0.84 1.15 7.00
CA LEU A 23 -0.58 0.99 6.72
C LEU A 23 -1.36 1.21 8.03
N LEU A 24 -2.18 2.26 8.05
CA LEU A 24 -3.03 2.59 9.19
C LEU A 24 -4.30 1.75 9.21
N ASN A 25 -4.99 1.72 8.08
CA ASN A 25 -6.30 1.09 8.00
C ASN A 25 -6.62 0.60 6.59
N LEU A 26 -7.58 -0.29 6.52
CA LEU A 26 -8.09 -0.85 5.28
C LEU A 26 -9.58 -0.58 5.24
N GLU A 27 -9.98 0.45 4.50
CA GLU A 27 -11.36 0.91 4.40
C GLU A 27 -12.08 0.11 3.30
N ARG A 28 -13.11 -0.65 3.68
CA ARG A 28 -13.94 -1.38 2.72
C ARG A 28 -14.98 -0.45 2.11
N GLY A 29 -14.96 -0.31 0.78
CA GLY A 29 -16.03 0.31 0.01
C GLY A 29 -16.97 -0.72 -0.61
N SER A 30 -17.94 -0.25 -1.39
CA SER A 30 -18.87 -1.10 -2.14
C SER A 30 -18.17 -1.79 -3.32
N GLY A 31 -17.49 -2.90 -3.04
CA GLY A 31 -16.82 -3.75 -4.03
C GLY A 31 -15.32 -3.51 -4.20
N PHE A 32 -14.74 -2.58 -3.43
CA PHE A 32 -13.30 -2.27 -3.46
C PHE A 32 -12.78 -2.02 -2.04
N TYR A 33 -11.45 -1.99 -1.91
CA TYR A 33 -10.76 -1.72 -0.66
C TYR A 33 -9.79 -0.55 -0.83
N TRP A 34 -9.79 0.36 0.14
CA TRP A 34 -8.88 1.49 0.23
C TRP A 34 -7.81 1.22 1.28
N PHE A 35 -6.55 1.23 0.85
CA PHE A 35 -5.40 1.12 1.74
C PHE A 35 -4.99 2.51 2.22
N VAL A 36 -5.14 2.77 3.51
CA VAL A 36 -4.86 4.07 4.14
C VAL A 36 -3.50 4.02 4.83
N PHE A 37 -2.60 4.93 4.45
CA PHE A 37 -1.25 5.05 4.97
C PHE A 37 -1.06 6.34 5.78
N GLN A 38 -0.21 6.28 6.81
CA GLN A 38 -0.02 7.37 7.77
C GLN A 38 0.62 8.62 7.17
N SER A 39 1.61 8.44 6.30
CA SER A 39 2.48 9.51 5.82
C SER A 39 2.16 9.86 4.37
N GLY A 40 1.34 10.90 4.17
CA GLY A 40 0.90 11.39 2.87
C GLY A 40 2.03 11.65 1.88
N ASP A 41 2.99 12.48 2.26
CA ASP A 41 4.06 12.94 1.35
C ASP A 41 5.06 11.84 0.99
N LEU A 42 5.48 11.02 1.96
CA LEU A 42 6.38 9.89 1.71
C LEU A 42 5.70 8.79 0.89
N SER A 43 4.48 8.43 1.24
CA SER A 43 3.73 7.41 0.51
C SER A 43 3.45 7.87 -0.92
N ARG A 44 3.13 9.16 -1.12
CA ARG A 44 2.96 9.73 -2.45
C ARG A 44 4.24 9.67 -3.27
N LYS A 45 5.37 10.07 -2.69
CA LYS A 45 6.67 10.01 -3.38
C LYS A 45 7.06 8.58 -3.76
N THR A 46 6.86 7.62 -2.85
CA THR A 46 7.10 6.20 -3.12
C THR A 46 6.16 5.64 -4.18
N SER A 47 4.90 6.06 -4.17
CA SER A 47 3.95 5.73 -5.23
C SER A 47 4.39 6.26 -6.60
N GLU A 48 4.82 7.52 -6.66
CA GLU A 48 5.34 8.10 -7.89
C GLU A 48 6.57 7.34 -8.43
N LEU A 49 7.50 6.94 -7.54
CA LEU A 49 8.65 6.11 -7.90
C LEU A 49 8.21 4.73 -8.42
N PHE A 50 7.17 4.13 -7.83
CA PHE A 50 6.62 2.86 -8.29
C PHE A 50 6.08 2.97 -9.72
N TRP A 51 5.27 4.00 -9.99
CA TRP A 51 4.72 4.23 -11.33
C TRP A 51 5.77 4.61 -12.38
N ARG A 52 6.88 5.22 -11.96
CA ARG A 52 8.03 5.54 -12.83
C ARG A 52 8.98 4.35 -13.05
N ASN A 53 8.75 3.20 -12.41
CA ASN A 53 9.70 2.08 -12.35
C ASN A 53 11.07 2.43 -11.74
N GLU A 54 11.10 3.44 -10.87
CA GLU A 54 12.32 3.91 -10.16
C GLU A 54 12.37 3.42 -8.71
N LEU A 55 11.32 2.76 -8.24
CA LEU A 55 11.26 2.25 -6.88
C LEU A 55 12.11 0.98 -6.72
N SER A 56 13.12 1.05 -5.86
CA SER A 56 13.92 -0.11 -5.46
C SER A 56 13.43 -0.66 -4.12
N VAL A 57 12.91 -1.89 -4.14
CA VAL A 57 12.49 -2.64 -2.95
C VAL A 57 12.99 -4.09 -3.06
N LEU A 58 13.13 -4.76 -1.92
CA LEU A 58 13.45 -6.18 -1.92
C LEU A 58 12.26 -6.96 -2.49
N ALA A 59 12.52 -7.78 -3.51
CA ALA A 59 11.49 -8.55 -4.19
C ALA A 59 10.72 -9.47 -3.22
N LYS A 60 11.41 -10.02 -2.21
CA LYS A 60 10.80 -10.85 -1.16
C LYS A 60 9.83 -10.04 -0.30
N ASP A 61 10.24 -8.86 0.17
CA ASP A 61 9.39 -7.98 0.97
C ASP A 61 8.14 -7.55 0.19
N TYR A 62 8.28 -7.30 -1.11
CA TYR A 62 7.15 -6.99 -1.98
C TYR A 62 6.18 -8.18 -2.11
N ALA A 63 6.70 -9.39 -2.34
CA ALA A 63 5.88 -10.59 -2.44
C ALA A 63 5.16 -10.92 -1.11
N ASP A 64 5.86 -10.79 0.02
CA ASP A 64 5.27 -10.99 1.35
C ASP A 64 4.23 -9.91 1.69
N ALA A 65 4.48 -8.65 1.32
CA ALA A 65 3.51 -7.57 1.45
C ALA A 65 2.25 -7.86 0.63
N LEU A 66 2.40 -8.27 -0.63
CA LEU A 66 1.28 -8.60 -1.51
C LEU A 66 0.44 -9.76 -0.96
N ARG A 67 1.09 -10.82 -0.49
CA ARG A 67 0.41 -11.95 0.17
C ARG A 67 -0.34 -11.48 1.41
N THR A 68 0.32 -10.73 2.28
CA THR A 68 -0.28 -10.21 3.53
C THR A 68 -1.49 -9.31 3.25
N LEU A 69 -1.42 -8.44 2.24
CA LEU A 69 -2.54 -7.57 1.87
C LEU A 69 -3.72 -8.35 1.28
N LYS A 70 -3.45 -9.37 0.45
CA LYS A 70 -4.49 -10.29 -0.02
C LYS A 70 -5.13 -11.03 1.14
N ASP A 71 -4.33 -11.62 2.02
CA ASP A 71 -4.82 -12.34 3.19
C ASP A 71 -5.72 -11.45 4.05
N ARG A 72 -5.35 -10.18 4.28
CA ARG A 72 -6.20 -9.21 5.00
C ARG A 72 -7.52 -8.90 4.30
N ILE A 73 -7.52 -8.80 2.96
CA ILE A 73 -8.75 -8.59 2.18
C ILE A 73 -9.68 -9.78 2.29
N PHE A 74 -9.15 -11.00 2.21
CA PHE A 74 -9.95 -12.23 2.22
C PHE A 74 -10.33 -12.70 3.62
N ALA A 75 -9.52 -12.42 4.63
CA ALA A 75 -9.83 -12.72 6.04
C ALA A 75 -10.96 -11.84 6.59
N ASN A 76 -11.21 -10.67 5.97
CA ASN A 76 -12.27 -9.74 6.36
C ASN A 76 -13.58 -9.97 5.58
N LYS A 77 -13.78 -11.19 5.07
CA LYS A 77 -14.95 -11.65 4.31
C LYS A 77 -15.83 -12.53 5.18
#